data_AF-A0A3M0WVA3-F1
#
_entry.id   AF-A0A3M0WVA3-F1
#
_cell.length_a   1.000
_cell.length_b   1.000
_cell.length_c   1.000
_cell.angle_alpha   90.00
_cell.angle_beta   90.00
_cell.angle_gamma   90.00
#
_symmetry.space_group_name_H-M   'P 1'
#
loop_
_entity.id
_entity.type
_entity.pdbx_description
1 polymer ?
#
loop_
_entity_poly.entity_id
_entity_poly.type
_entity_poly.pdbx_seq_one_letter_code
_entity_poly.pdbx_strand_id
1 'polypeptide(L)'
;DVIIVTNKTTDTKEDYHNYLSSNGFNISLENIISSTEVIREYIIENFPSNKFFAIGEDKFIKSLDNHIVSYSDKPDEIDIVIVTLDRTLNFQKIEIAAKALERGAKFFAANIDDTCPVDNGEITDAGTVIPALEKRTGRKLEQHFGKPSQFMIDKILSRMKFPRNNYLLVGDRMQTDITMGKIMGVKTCLVKSGVKNKFTEYEFKPDFEVDSVYDLLSKTL
;
A
#
# COMPACT_ATOMS: atom_id res chain seq x y z
N ASP A 1 1.39 22.61 0.55
CA ASP A 1 0.38 21.52 0.46
C ASP A 1 1.00 20.23 0.97
N VAL A 2 0.25 19.46 1.76
CA VAL A 2 0.66 18.15 2.29
C VAL A 2 -0.02 17.07 1.47
N ILE A 3 0.74 16.09 0.98
CA ILE A 3 0.21 14.90 0.30
C ILE A 3 0.26 13.73 1.29
N ILE A 4 -0.89 13.10 1.52
CA ILE A 4 -1.02 11.92 2.38
C ILE A 4 -0.91 10.68 1.52
N VAL A 5 0.05 9.81 1.84
CA VAL A 5 0.30 8.57 1.11
C VAL A 5 0.16 7.36 2.03
N THR A 6 -0.79 6.48 1.73
CA THR A 6 -1.12 5.32 2.58
C THR A 6 -1.07 4.01 1.82
N ASN A 7 -0.52 2.98 2.47
CA ASN A 7 -0.58 1.59 2.00
C ASN A 7 -1.77 0.81 2.60
N LYS A 8 -2.46 1.38 3.58
CA LYS A 8 -3.54 0.70 4.31
C LYS A 8 -4.80 0.65 3.45
N THR A 9 -5.27 -0.57 3.19
CA THR A 9 -6.36 -0.89 2.26
C THR A 9 -7.75 -0.99 2.89
N THR A 10 -7.86 -0.75 4.20
CA THR A 10 -9.13 -0.86 4.95
C THR A 10 -10.05 0.33 4.75
N ASP A 11 -9.55 1.44 4.21
CA ASP A 11 -10.25 2.72 4.14
C ASP A 11 -10.15 3.32 2.75
N THR A 12 -11.26 3.92 2.29
CA THR A 12 -11.25 4.65 1.02
C THR A 12 -10.62 6.02 1.23
N LYS A 13 -10.32 6.69 0.10
CA LYS A 13 -9.82 8.05 0.09
C LYS A 13 -10.76 9.03 0.82
N GLU A 14 -12.06 8.85 0.66
CA GLU A 14 -13.11 9.61 1.32
C GLU A 14 -13.11 9.39 2.83
N ASP A 15 -12.91 8.15 3.28
CA ASP A 15 -12.80 7.86 4.71
C ASP A 15 -11.60 8.57 5.34
N TYR A 16 -10.44 8.54 4.67
CA TYR A 16 -9.26 9.29 5.14
C TYR A 16 -9.52 10.80 5.16
N HIS A 17 -10.15 11.36 4.13
CA HIS A 17 -10.48 12.77 4.09
C HIS A 17 -11.42 13.17 5.22
N ASN A 18 -12.46 12.37 5.47
CA ASN A 18 -13.41 12.61 6.56
C ASN A 18 -12.73 12.49 7.92
N TYR A 19 -11.87 11.48 8.11
CA TYR A 19 -11.09 11.30 9.33
C TYR A 19 -10.16 12.48 9.60
N LEU A 20 -9.37 12.90 8.60
CA LEU A 20 -8.45 14.03 8.69
C LEU A 20 -9.21 15.34 8.98
N SER A 21 -10.31 15.58 8.25
CA SER A 21 -11.14 16.78 8.41
C SER A 21 -11.78 16.85 9.80
N SER A 22 -12.29 15.71 10.32
CA SER A 22 -12.86 15.63 11.67
C SER A 22 -11.84 15.87 12.78
N ASN A 23 -10.55 15.69 12.47
CA ASN A 23 -9.42 15.97 13.37
C ASN A 23 -8.76 17.33 13.10
N GLY A 24 -9.41 18.22 12.34
CA GLY A 24 -8.95 19.59 12.10
C GLY A 24 -7.91 19.75 11.00
N PHE A 25 -7.62 18.70 10.21
CA PHE A 25 -6.69 18.77 9.08
C PHE A 25 -7.43 19.12 7.80
N ASN A 26 -7.10 20.27 7.20
CA ASN A 26 -7.63 20.67 5.90
C ASN A 26 -6.78 20.10 4.75
N ILE A 27 -7.01 18.82 4.41
CA ILE A 27 -6.36 18.12 3.30
C ILE A 27 -7.41 17.78 2.25
N SER A 28 -7.25 18.33 1.04
CA SER A 28 -8.15 18.02 -0.07
C SER A 28 -8.06 16.56 -0.51
N LEU A 29 -9.16 16.03 -1.06
CA LEU A 29 -9.20 14.67 -1.58
C LEU A 29 -8.07 14.44 -2.58
N GLU A 30 -7.80 15.36 -3.51
CA GLU A 30 -6.71 15.16 -4.49
C GLU A 30 -5.30 15.06 -3.87
N ASN A 31 -5.13 15.41 -2.59
CA ASN A 31 -3.85 15.24 -1.89
C ASN A 31 -3.78 13.93 -1.09
N ILE A 32 -4.77 13.06 -1.18
CA ILE A 32 -4.72 11.71 -0.60
C ILE A 32 -4.46 10.70 -1.72
N ILE A 33 -3.46 9.85 -1.52
CA ILE A 33 -3.09 8.76 -2.43
C ILE A 33 -3.05 7.46 -1.62
N SER A 34 -3.82 6.46 -2.05
CA SER A 34 -3.85 5.15 -1.42
C SER A 34 -3.38 4.06 -2.37
N SER A 35 -2.75 3.01 -1.84
CA SER A 35 -2.41 1.81 -2.60
C SER A 35 -3.64 1.18 -3.27
N THR A 36 -4.80 1.24 -2.61
CA THR A 36 -6.10 0.81 -3.15
C THR A 36 -6.48 1.57 -4.42
N GLU A 37 -6.36 2.91 -4.43
CA GLU A 37 -6.63 3.73 -5.62
C GLU A 37 -5.65 3.37 -6.76
N VAL A 38 -4.36 3.25 -6.45
CA VAL A 38 -3.32 2.96 -7.44
C VAL A 38 -3.53 1.61 -8.13
N ILE A 39 -3.76 0.53 -7.36
CA ILE A 39 -3.99 -0.80 -7.96
C ILE A 39 -5.33 -0.84 -8.72
N ARG A 40 -6.37 -0.18 -8.20
CA ARG A 40 -7.69 -0.15 -8.83
C ARG A 40 -7.62 0.50 -10.21
N GLU A 41 -6.99 1.67 -10.32
CA GLU A 41 -6.81 2.36 -11.60
C GLU A 41 -6.01 1.49 -12.57
N TYR A 42 -4.88 0.93 -12.13
CA TYR A 42 -4.06 0.05 -12.95
C TYR A 42 -4.83 -1.17 -13.48
N ILE A 43 -5.59 -1.84 -12.62
CA ILE A 43 -6.36 -3.02 -13.01
C ILE A 43 -7.48 -2.68 -14.00
N ILE A 44 -8.21 -1.59 -13.76
CA ILE A 44 -9.27 -1.13 -14.66
C ILE A 44 -8.71 -0.78 -16.05
N GLU A 45 -7.54 -0.14 -16.11
CA GLU A 45 -6.92 0.28 -17.36
C GLU A 45 -6.29 -0.88 -18.15
N ASN A 46 -5.67 -1.85 -17.45
CA ASN A 46 -4.84 -2.86 -18.09
C ASN A 46 -5.51 -4.24 -18.21
N PHE A 47 -6.54 -4.51 -17.41
CA PHE A 47 -7.24 -5.80 -17.36
C PHE A 47 -8.76 -5.67 -17.46
N PRO A 48 -9.29 -4.94 -18.47
CA PRO A 48 -10.73 -4.82 -18.64
C PRO A 48 -11.37 -6.18 -18.92
N SER A 49 -12.55 -6.41 -18.36
CA SER A 49 -13.33 -7.66 -18.39
C SER A 49 -12.72 -8.85 -17.66
N ASN A 50 -11.53 -8.70 -17.05
CA ASN A 50 -10.95 -9.75 -16.23
C ASN A 50 -11.67 -9.90 -14.89
N LYS A 51 -11.52 -11.09 -14.30
CA LYS A 51 -12.01 -11.41 -12.98
C LYS A 51 -10.88 -11.45 -11.96
N PHE A 52 -11.13 -10.88 -10.79
CA PHE A 52 -10.16 -10.88 -9.70
C PHE A 52 -10.68 -11.60 -8.47
N PHE A 53 -9.73 -12.15 -7.71
CA PHE A 53 -9.92 -12.55 -6.33
C PHE A 53 -8.97 -11.77 -5.46
N ALA A 54 -9.45 -11.30 -4.31
CA ALA A 54 -8.61 -10.63 -3.34
C ALA A 54 -8.57 -11.40 -2.02
N ILE A 55 -7.37 -11.66 -1.53
CA ILE A 55 -7.16 -11.81 -0.09
C ILE A 55 -7.19 -10.39 0.49
N GLY A 56 -8.37 -9.99 0.95
CA GLY A 56 -8.67 -8.64 1.38
C GLY A 56 -10.05 -8.57 2.04
N GLU A 57 -10.31 -7.43 2.67
CA GLU A 57 -11.61 -7.14 3.25
C GLU A 57 -12.65 -6.76 2.20
N ASP A 58 -13.93 -6.93 2.51
CA ASP A 58 -15.06 -6.60 1.63
C ASP A 58 -15.00 -5.17 1.09
N LYS A 59 -14.50 -4.23 1.89
CA LYS A 59 -14.38 -2.82 1.50
C LYS A 59 -13.37 -2.64 0.37
N PHE A 60 -12.24 -3.35 0.41
CA PHE A 60 -11.29 -3.39 -0.69
C PHE A 60 -11.91 -4.04 -1.92
N ILE A 61 -12.55 -5.22 -1.76
CA ILE A 61 -13.19 -5.94 -2.86
C ILE A 61 -14.23 -5.05 -3.56
N LYS A 62 -15.15 -4.44 -2.81
CA LYS A 62 -16.18 -3.54 -3.35
C LYS A 62 -15.62 -2.29 -4.02
N SER A 63 -14.43 -1.82 -3.61
CA SER A 63 -13.81 -0.66 -4.27
C SER A 63 -13.30 -0.99 -5.68
N LEU A 64 -12.92 -2.25 -5.92
CA LEU A 64 -12.46 -2.74 -7.23
C LEU A 64 -13.59 -3.32 -8.07
N ASP A 65 -14.53 -4.05 -7.47
CA ASP A 65 -15.63 -4.74 -8.14
C ASP A 65 -16.60 -3.76 -8.81
N ASN A 66 -16.56 -3.72 -10.14
CA ASN A 66 -17.38 -2.82 -10.94
C ASN A 66 -17.68 -3.42 -12.33
N HIS A 67 -18.29 -2.65 -13.23
CA HIS A 67 -18.69 -3.13 -14.56
C HIS A 67 -17.52 -3.43 -15.52
N ILE A 68 -16.31 -2.98 -15.19
CA ILE A 68 -15.08 -3.18 -15.98
C ILE A 68 -14.30 -4.39 -15.46
N VAL A 69 -14.26 -4.62 -14.15
CA VAL A 69 -13.51 -5.71 -13.53
C VAL A 69 -14.36 -6.31 -12.41
N SER A 70 -14.52 -7.63 -12.41
CA SER A 70 -15.50 -8.30 -11.54
C SER A 70 -14.86 -9.26 -10.54
N TYR A 71 -15.42 -9.33 -9.34
CA TYR A 71 -14.98 -10.29 -8.33
C TYR A 71 -15.42 -11.73 -8.68
N SER A 72 -14.56 -12.71 -8.42
CA SER A 72 -14.91 -14.14 -8.44
C SER A 72 -14.15 -14.90 -7.35
N ASP A 73 -14.80 -15.88 -6.74
CA ASP A 73 -14.22 -16.82 -5.78
C ASP A 73 -14.03 -18.24 -6.35
N LYS A 74 -14.28 -18.40 -7.67
CA LYS A 74 -14.09 -19.65 -8.39
C LYS A 74 -12.70 -19.69 -9.05
N PRO A 75 -11.78 -20.58 -8.61
CA PRO A 75 -10.39 -20.59 -9.08
C PRO A 75 -10.17 -20.67 -10.58
N ASP A 76 -11.10 -21.27 -11.32
CA ASP A 76 -11.06 -21.42 -12.78
C ASP A 76 -11.54 -20.19 -13.55
N GLU A 77 -12.23 -19.26 -12.88
CA GLU A 77 -12.67 -17.99 -13.46
C GLU A 77 -11.74 -16.82 -13.09
N ILE A 78 -10.77 -17.01 -12.19
CA ILE A 78 -9.94 -15.92 -11.66
C ILE A 78 -8.72 -15.68 -12.55
N ASP A 79 -8.60 -14.46 -13.08
CA ASP A 79 -7.45 -14.01 -13.88
C ASP A 79 -6.39 -13.30 -13.04
N ILE A 80 -6.79 -12.68 -11.92
CA ILE A 80 -5.93 -11.85 -11.07
C ILE A 80 -6.15 -12.21 -9.61
N VAL A 81 -5.07 -12.54 -8.90
CA VAL A 81 -5.05 -12.66 -7.44
C VAL A 81 -4.37 -11.43 -6.86
N ILE A 82 -5.06 -10.75 -5.95
CA ILE A 82 -4.58 -9.57 -5.24
C ILE A 82 -4.45 -9.88 -3.76
N VAL A 83 -3.31 -9.55 -3.16
CA VAL A 83 -3.09 -9.66 -1.72
C VAL A 83 -3.06 -8.27 -1.08
N THR A 84 -3.83 -8.12 -0.01
CA THR A 84 -3.91 -6.91 0.83
C THR A 84 -4.06 -7.31 2.30
N LEU A 85 -4.18 -6.35 3.21
CA LEU A 85 -4.56 -6.65 4.59
C LEU A 85 -5.96 -7.30 4.64
N ASP A 86 -6.04 -8.46 5.29
CA ASP A 86 -7.28 -9.21 5.45
C ASP A 86 -7.41 -9.78 6.87
N ARG A 87 -8.17 -9.09 7.73
CA ARG A 87 -8.45 -9.59 9.10
C ARG A 87 -9.37 -10.81 9.11
N THR A 88 -9.95 -11.17 7.98
CA THR A 88 -10.80 -12.36 7.79
C THR A 88 -10.06 -13.50 7.09
N LEU A 89 -8.73 -13.39 6.95
CA LEU A 89 -7.89 -14.40 6.33
C LEU A 89 -8.14 -15.78 6.95
N ASN A 90 -8.34 -16.76 6.08
CA ASN A 90 -8.50 -18.16 6.45
C ASN A 90 -7.90 -19.06 5.37
N PHE A 91 -7.79 -20.36 5.66
CA PHE A 91 -7.23 -21.32 4.72
C PHE A 91 -8.04 -21.44 3.42
N GLN A 92 -9.36 -21.20 3.43
CA GLN A 92 -10.16 -21.24 2.22
C GLN A 92 -9.74 -20.15 1.22
N LYS A 93 -9.51 -18.91 1.69
CA LYS A 93 -9.01 -17.82 0.83
C LYS A 93 -7.62 -18.14 0.26
N ILE A 94 -6.74 -18.71 1.08
CA ILE A 94 -5.40 -19.15 0.64
C ILE A 94 -5.52 -20.21 -0.46
N GLU A 95 -6.41 -21.20 -0.30
CA GLU A 95 -6.59 -22.27 -1.29
C GLU A 95 -7.22 -21.77 -2.60
N ILE A 96 -8.16 -20.83 -2.55
CA ILE A 96 -8.72 -20.20 -3.76
C ILE A 96 -7.63 -19.46 -4.52
N ALA A 97 -6.89 -18.59 -3.83
CA ALA A 97 -5.77 -17.85 -4.40
C ALA A 97 -4.70 -18.80 -4.98
N ALA A 98 -4.29 -19.82 -4.23
CA ALA A 98 -3.28 -20.77 -4.67
C ALA A 98 -3.70 -21.51 -5.95
N LYS A 99 -4.94 -22.00 -6.02
CA LYS A 99 -5.46 -22.70 -7.21
C LYS A 99 -5.55 -21.79 -8.44
N ALA A 100 -5.96 -20.53 -8.26
CA ALA A 100 -5.97 -19.55 -9.35
C ALA A 100 -4.54 -19.26 -9.85
N LEU A 101 -3.59 -19.08 -8.92
CA LEU A 101 -2.17 -18.88 -9.24
C LEU A 101 -1.56 -20.09 -9.96
N GLU A 102 -1.86 -21.32 -9.55
CA GLU A 102 -1.40 -22.53 -10.25
C GLU A 102 -1.97 -22.64 -11.68
N ARG A 103 -3.13 -22.02 -11.94
CA ARG A 103 -3.77 -21.94 -13.26
C ARG A 103 -3.27 -20.81 -14.15
N GLY A 104 -2.37 -19.96 -13.65
CA GLY A 104 -1.78 -18.87 -14.45
C GLY A 104 -2.30 -17.48 -14.12
N ALA A 105 -3.16 -17.32 -13.11
CA ALA A 105 -3.60 -16.00 -12.67
C ALA A 105 -2.40 -15.09 -12.35
N LYS A 106 -2.57 -13.79 -12.58
CA LYS A 106 -1.62 -12.73 -12.19
C LYS A 106 -1.51 -12.65 -10.69
N PHE A 107 -0.28 -12.46 -10.19
CA PHE A 107 -0.03 -12.37 -8.75
C PHE A 107 0.36 -10.95 -8.35
N PHE A 108 -0.59 -10.20 -7.81
CA PHE A 108 -0.43 -8.81 -7.42
C PHE A 108 -0.63 -8.58 -5.91
N ALA A 109 -0.13 -7.44 -5.42
CA ALA A 109 -0.39 -6.99 -4.05
C ALA A 109 -0.64 -5.47 -3.98
N ALA A 110 -1.58 -5.04 -3.16
CA ALA A 110 -1.78 -3.60 -2.94
C ALA A 110 -0.59 -2.99 -2.20
N ASN A 111 0.00 -3.71 -1.25
CA ASN A 111 1.19 -3.31 -0.50
C ASN A 111 2.02 -4.54 -0.11
N ILE A 112 3.23 -4.32 0.37
CA ILE A 112 4.17 -5.36 0.79
C ILE A 112 4.61 -5.16 2.25
N ASP A 113 3.82 -4.43 3.04
CA ASP A 113 4.13 -4.24 4.45
C ASP A 113 3.92 -5.55 5.20
N ASP A 114 4.87 -5.93 6.07
CA ASP A 114 4.76 -7.16 6.86
C ASP A 114 3.64 -7.07 7.90
N THR A 115 3.45 -5.87 8.44
CA THR A 115 2.55 -5.58 9.55
C THR A 115 1.80 -4.27 9.34
N CYS A 116 0.67 -4.11 10.01
CA CYS A 116 -0.10 -2.87 10.08
C CYS A 116 -0.23 -2.41 11.53
N PRO A 117 0.11 -1.14 11.87
CA PRO A 117 -0.07 -0.62 13.22
C PRO A 117 -1.55 -0.48 13.58
N VAL A 118 -1.87 -0.83 14.83
CA VAL A 118 -3.17 -0.69 15.47
C VAL A 118 -2.97 -0.18 16.91
N ASP A 119 -4.03 0.29 17.57
CA ASP A 119 -3.93 0.93 18.90
C ASP A 119 -3.18 0.09 19.94
N ASN A 120 -3.32 -1.25 19.88
CA ASN A 120 -2.70 -2.18 20.84
C ASN A 120 -1.49 -2.96 20.27
N GLY A 121 -0.86 -2.47 19.20
CA GLY A 121 0.36 -3.06 18.65
C GLY A 121 0.37 -3.16 17.13
N GLU A 122 0.76 -4.32 16.60
CA GLU A 122 0.86 -4.56 15.16
C GLU A 122 0.13 -5.85 14.82
N ILE A 123 -0.60 -5.85 13.71
CA ILE A 123 -1.24 -7.05 13.13
C ILE A 123 -0.56 -7.42 11.82
N THR A 124 -0.76 -8.66 11.39
CA THR A 124 -0.28 -9.16 10.09
C THR A 124 -0.86 -8.39 8.92
N ASP A 125 -0.03 -8.11 7.91
CA ASP A 125 -0.41 -7.46 6.65
C ASP A 125 0.10 -8.28 5.45
N ALA A 126 -0.14 -7.81 4.22
CA ALA A 126 0.08 -8.49 2.94
C ALA A 126 1.48 -9.10 2.80
N GLY A 127 2.52 -8.40 3.27
CA GLY A 127 3.91 -8.85 3.22
C GLY A 127 4.16 -10.19 3.93
N THR A 128 3.34 -10.53 4.93
CA THR A 128 3.42 -11.83 5.61
C THR A 128 2.67 -12.94 4.86
N VAL A 129 1.63 -12.58 4.10
CA VAL A 129 0.79 -13.55 3.37
C VAL A 129 1.41 -13.93 2.02
N ILE A 130 2.04 -12.96 1.34
CA ILE A 130 2.66 -13.16 0.02
C ILE A 130 3.65 -14.35 0.02
N PRO A 131 4.63 -14.46 0.94
CA PRO A 131 5.55 -15.59 0.98
C PRO A 131 4.87 -16.95 1.17
N ALA A 132 3.73 -17.00 1.86
CA ALA A 132 2.98 -18.25 2.04
C ALA A 132 2.40 -18.74 0.70
N LEU A 133 1.83 -17.83 -0.09
CA LEU A 133 1.35 -18.14 -1.45
C LEU A 133 2.50 -18.49 -2.39
N GLU A 134 3.61 -17.74 -2.33
CA GLU A 134 4.79 -18.06 -3.15
C GLU A 134 5.31 -19.46 -2.84
N LYS A 135 5.42 -19.79 -1.56
CA LYS A 135 5.88 -21.11 -1.11
C LYS A 135 4.91 -22.21 -1.52
N ARG A 136 3.60 -21.96 -1.44
CA ARG A 136 2.56 -22.93 -1.77
C ARG A 136 2.49 -23.22 -3.27
N THR A 137 2.66 -22.20 -4.11
CA THR A 137 2.38 -22.30 -5.55
C THR A 137 3.63 -22.36 -6.43
N GLY A 138 4.79 -21.97 -5.89
CA GLY A 138 6.01 -21.74 -6.68
C GLY A 138 5.96 -20.48 -7.57
N ARG A 139 4.84 -19.77 -7.62
CA ARG A 139 4.70 -18.48 -8.29
C ARG A 139 5.35 -17.39 -7.45
N LYS A 140 5.85 -16.34 -8.11
CA LYS A 140 6.40 -15.16 -7.45
C LYS A 140 5.44 -14.00 -7.58
N LEU A 141 5.44 -13.11 -6.58
CA LEU A 141 4.74 -11.84 -6.69
C LEU A 141 5.24 -11.12 -7.95
N GLU A 142 4.33 -10.81 -8.87
CA GLU A 142 4.68 -10.15 -10.13
C GLU A 142 4.78 -8.65 -9.94
N GLN A 143 3.89 -8.06 -9.14
CA GLN A 143 3.81 -6.61 -8.97
C GLN A 143 3.18 -6.22 -7.63
N HIS A 144 3.66 -5.13 -7.04
CA HIS A 144 2.93 -4.41 -5.99
C HIS A 144 2.73 -2.93 -6.36
N PHE A 145 1.72 -2.32 -5.75
CA PHE A 145 1.23 -0.97 -6.11
C PHE A 145 1.37 0.06 -4.99
N GLY A 146 1.69 -0.38 -3.78
CA GLY A 146 1.98 0.46 -2.62
C GLY A 146 3.42 0.94 -2.61
N LYS A 147 3.77 1.74 -1.61
CA LYS A 147 5.15 2.19 -1.36
C LYS A 147 6.08 0.97 -1.18
N PRO A 148 7.29 0.92 -1.78
CA PRO A 148 7.96 1.94 -2.60
C PRO A 148 7.82 1.72 -4.13
N SER A 149 6.70 1.19 -4.62
CA SER A 149 6.54 0.87 -6.06
C SER A 149 6.64 2.10 -6.96
N GLN A 150 7.06 1.87 -8.21
CA GLN A 150 7.08 2.92 -9.23
C GLN A 150 5.68 3.48 -9.50
N PHE A 151 4.62 2.65 -9.45
CA PHE A 151 3.23 3.10 -9.60
C PHE A 151 2.83 4.14 -8.55
N MET A 152 3.19 3.90 -7.29
CA MET A 152 2.96 4.84 -6.20
C MET A 152 3.77 6.13 -6.40
N ILE A 153 5.04 6.00 -6.79
CA ILE A 153 5.93 7.13 -7.07
C ILE A 153 5.35 8.01 -8.19
N ASP A 154 4.95 7.42 -9.31
CA ASP A 154 4.39 8.15 -10.46
C ASP A 154 3.12 8.90 -10.06
N LYS A 155 2.25 8.27 -9.24
CA LYS A 155 1.06 8.92 -8.70
C LYS A 155 1.41 10.11 -7.81
N ILE A 156 2.42 10.00 -6.95
CA ILE A 156 2.88 11.12 -6.11
C ILE A 156 3.47 12.23 -6.97
N LEU A 157 4.36 11.89 -7.91
CA LEU A 157 4.99 12.85 -8.83
C LEU A 157 3.94 13.64 -9.63
N SER A 158 2.84 12.98 -10.05
CA SER A 158 1.73 13.65 -10.75
C SER A 158 1.01 14.73 -9.92
N ARG A 159 1.16 14.70 -8.59
CA ARG A 159 0.55 15.67 -7.66
C ARG A 159 1.56 16.72 -7.18
N MET A 160 2.85 16.52 -7.43
CA MET A 160 3.90 17.47 -7.05
C MET A 160 3.85 18.70 -7.96
N LYS A 161 3.84 19.88 -7.34
CA LYS A 161 3.77 21.18 -8.02
C LYS A 161 5.12 21.91 -8.01
N PHE A 162 6.07 21.43 -7.22
CA PHE A 162 7.39 22.03 -7.05
C PHE A 162 8.52 21.03 -7.40
N PRO A 163 9.75 21.49 -7.59
CA PRO A 163 10.90 20.62 -7.75
C PRO A 163 11.11 19.69 -6.54
N ARG A 164 11.70 18.51 -6.76
CA ARG A 164 11.87 17.44 -5.76
C ARG A 164 12.61 17.89 -4.48
N ASN A 165 13.56 18.80 -4.60
CA ASN A 165 14.31 19.37 -3.47
C ASN A 165 13.46 20.23 -2.52
N ASN A 166 12.22 20.58 -2.91
CA ASN A 166 11.28 21.31 -2.06
C ASN A 166 10.31 20.37 -1.31
N TYR A 167 10.48 19.04 -1.45
CA TYR A 167 9.66 18.05 -0.76
C TYR A 167 10.46 17.30 0.30
N LEU A 168 9.78 17.04 1.41
CA LEU A 168 10.22 16.14 2.47
C LEU A 168 9.20 15.01 2.56
N LEU A 169 9.66 13.77 2.35
CA LEU A 169 8.87 12.59 2.66
C LEU A 169 9.05 12.25 4.13
N VAL A 170 7.95 12.23 4.87
CA VAL A 170 7.92 11.89 6.30
C VAL A 170 7.20 10.56 6.47
N GLY A 171 7.82 9.60 7.14
CA GLY A 171 7.26 8.28 7.37
C GLY A 171 7.95 7.54 8.50
N ASP A 172 7.39 6.41 8.90
CA ASP A 172 7.85 5.61 10.04
C ASP A 172 8.55 4.31 9.60
N ARG A 173 8.46 3.96 8.31
CA ARG A 173 9.03 2.72 7.76
C ARG A 173 10.27 2.96 6.93
N MET A 174 11.36 2.32 7.32
CA MET A 174 12.58 2.30 6.52
C MET A 174 12.36 1.60 5.17
N GLN A 175 11.74 0.41 5.18
CA GLN A 175 11.58 -0.43 4.00
C GLN A 175 10.71 0.20 2.90
N THR A 176 9.68 0.96 3.28
CA THR A 176 8.71 1.51 2.33
C THR A 176 8.82 3.03 2.21
N ASP A 177 8.67 3.79 3.30
CA ASP A 177 8.65 5.25 3.25
C ASP A 177 10.02 5.84 2.88
N ILE A 178 11.06 5.50 3.64
CA ILE A 178 12.41 6.05 3.44
C ILE A 178 12.98 5.58 2.11
N THR A 179 12.88 4.27 1.81
CA THR A 179 13.26 3.73 0.51
C THR A 179 12.56 4.47 -0.64
N MET A 180 11.24 4.68 -0.56
CA MET A 180 10.51 5.38 -1.61
C MET A 180 11.02 6.81 -1.79
N GLY A 181 11.18 7.56 -0.71
CA GLY A 181 11.65 8.95 -0.78
C GLY A 181 13.05 9.06 -1.40
N LYS A 182 13.92 8.09 -1.13
CA LYS A 182 15.26 8.02 -1.72
C LYS A 182 15.23 7.67 -3.20
N ILE A 183 14.42 6.71 -3.63
CA ILE A 183 14.19 6.40 -5.05
C ILE A 183 13.62 7.62 -5.78
N MET A 184 12.69 8.33 -5.15
CA MET A 184 12.12 9.57 -5.68
C MET A 184 13.14 10.71 -5.76
N GLY A 185 14.23 10.66 -4.99
CA GLY A 185 15.19 11.76 -4.90
C GLY A 185 14.66 12.98 -4.13
N VAL A 186 13.80 12.76 -3.13
CA VAL A 186 13.34 13.79 -2.19
C VAL A 186 14.06 13.63 -0.84
N LYS A 187 14.10 14.69 -0.02
CA LYS A 187 14.57 14.56 1.36
C LYS A 187 13.64 13.62 2.12
N THR A 188 14.19 12.88 3.08
CA THR A 188 13.45 11.90 3.88
C THR A 188 13.62 12.15 5.37
N CYS A 189 12.52 12.05 6.12
CA CYS A 189 12.54 12.12 7.58
C CYS A 189 11.84 10.89 8.16
N LEU A 190 12.59 10.12 8.95
CA LEU A 190 12.05 9.01 9.73
C LEU A 190 11.50 9.54 11.05
N VAL A 191 10.24 9.22 11.35
CA VAL A 191 9.61 9.47 12.66
C VAL A 191 9.59 8.19 13.49
N LYS A 192 9.81 8.30 14.81
CA LYS A 192 9.86 7.14 15.73
C LYS A 192 8.52 6.85 16.43
N SER A 193 7.49 7.61 16.11
CA SER A 193 6.14 7.47 16.67
C SER A 193 5.31 6.33 16.07
N GLY A 194 5.83 5.62 15.05
CA GLY A 194 5.12 4.56 14.32
C GLY A 194 5.69 3.17 14.59
N VAL A 195 5.90 2.39 13.53
CA VAL A 195 6.34 0.98 13.64
C VAL A 195 7.77 0.81 14.13
N LYS A 196 8.03 -0.38 14.67
CA LYS A 196 9.39 -0.80 15.02
C LYS A 196 10.10 -1.37 13.80
N ASN A 197 11.09 -0.63 13.30
CA ASN A 197 11.96 -1.11 12.23
C ASN A 197 12.83 -2.28 12.74
N LYS A 198 12.59 -3.48 12.18
CA LYS A 198 13.16 -4.74 12.69
C LYS A 198 14.59 -5.01 12.23
N PHE A 199 15.00 -4.45 11.09
CA PHE A 199 16.33 -4.64 10.54
C PHE A 199 17.22 -3.46 10.91
N THR A 200 18.51 -3.73 11.12
CA THR A 200 19.51 -2.69 11.42
C THR A 200 20.22 -2.19 10.17
N GLU A 201 20.17 -2.97 9.09
CA GLU A 201 20.83 -2.68 7.82
C GLU A 201 19.77 -2.48 6.74
N TYR A 202 19.60 -1.23 6.32
CA TYR A 202 18.83 -0.86 5.16
C TYR A 202 19.79 -0.24 4.13
N GLU A 203 19.52 -0.46 2.84
CA GLU A 203 20.30 0.12 1.74
C GLU A 203 20.36 1.65 1.85
N PHE A 204 19.24 2.25 2.23
CA PHE A 204 19.11 3.69 2.40
C PHE A 204 19.02 4.10 3.87
N LYS A 205 19.56 5.29 4.17
CA LYS A 205 19.43 5.95 5.47
C LYS A 205 18.55 7.21 5.34
N PRO A 206 17.73 7.56 6.34
CA PRO A 206 16.95 8.79 6.29
C PRO A 206 17.87 10.01 6.32
N ASP A 207 17.44 11.14 5.75
CA ASP A 207 18.19 12.41 5.86
C ASP A 207 18.04 13.02 7.25
N PHE A 208 16.90 12.78 7.89
CA PHE A 208 16.59 13.27 9.23
C PHE A 208 15.88 12.20 10.06
N GLU A 209 16.11 12.25 11.36
CA GLU A 209 15.35 11.46 12.34
C GLU A 209 14.77 12.37 13.41
N VAL A 210 13.51 12.13 13.76
CA VAL A 210 12.79 12.83 14.83
C VAL A 210 11.90 11.85 15.58
N ASP A 211 11.46 12.22 16.77
CA ASP A 211 10.60 11.34 17.57
C ASP A 211 9.16 11.33 17.02
N SER A 212 8.66 12.46 16.54
CA SER A 212 7.32 12.63 15.99
C SER A 212 7.25 13.71 14.90
N VAL A 213 6.11 13.77 14.19
CA VAL A 213 5.83 14.85 13.22
C VAL A 213 5.80 16.24 13.87
N TYR A 214 5.52 16.34 15.18
CA TYR A 214 5.50 17.62 15.91
C TYR A 214 6.90 18.25 15.97
N ASP A 215 7.94 17.42 16.08
CA ASP A 215 9.32 17.87 16.22
C ASP A 215 9.87 18.53 14.95
N LEU A 216 9.21 18.33 13.80
CA LEU A 216 9.49 19.03 12.54
C LEU A 216 9.32 20.56 12.67
N LEU A 217 8.51 21.03 13.62
CA LEU A 217 8.30 22.46 13.88
C LEU A 217 9.49 23.10 14.62
N SER A 218 10.25 22.30 15.36
CA SER A 218 11.35 22.77 16.21
C SER A 218 12.73 22.68 15.55
N LYS A 219 12.86 21.82 14.53
CA LYS A 219 14.11 21.65 13.78
C LYS A 219 14.08 22.47 12.50
N THR A 220 15.14 23.24 12.25
CA THR A 220 15.42 23.79 10.93
C THR A 220 15.91 22.64 10.03
N LEU A 221 15.05 22.15 9.13
CA LEU A 221 15.30 21.01 8.20
C LEU A 221 15.59 21.46 6.76
#